data_AF-A0A0R2HEH5-F1
#
_entry.id   AF-A0A0R2HEH5-F1
#
_cell.length_a   1.000
_cell.length_b   1.000
_cell.length_c   1.000
_cell.angle_alpha   90.00
_cell.angle_beta   90.00
_cell.angle_gamma   90.00
#
_symmetry.space_group_name_H-M   'P 1'
#
loop_
_entity.id
_entity.type
_entity.pdbx_description
1 polymer ?
#
loop_
_entity_poly.entity_id
_entity_poly.type
_entity_poly.pdbx_seq_one_letter_code
_entity_poly.pdbx_strand_id
1 'polypeptide(L)'
;MNKLSKIAVATLASVNMVGAGVITPSLLGQAVSVQASSSYKKVASRNIKKTAYHRKSSTGTVWNASHTKALHYLKNYSKTTWNVTKQITLKHNGKKTNYFYVKDSKNSKINGYVYTGYVTKGAYKAPGYTVTYNHKYGKVQYHRASSKSVSVWNTGHKKAVHNLKNYPTTTWYVDQTITWKSPKGAKSNYYHVIDKNNSKVNGYVWHGYVTKGAYVKPAKTTIIKPSVAADKNSIKLPAGYYSALAKYAKDADAGKSTTNDAKAIDKFAKTGSAQTYKQSSSDQAVKIDDVNKLSSTIQLQLTQFAAQLINNIRKQAGNPGVTVSKGAIDFASAVNKGYMADNWNLMEKSAHDVPAIQKAAKSFGLNADEQYYENLSVLESTNKSEYNTLADLKGGIYQSMLIFLFKDAGSSYGHAQSIAGCHTEKKTYFGFAAQHFTDGDRYAYQTHYELIPNDPFYITTPSKFNTKTTYAIPSN
;
A
#
# COMPACT_ATOMS: atom_id res chain seq x y z
N MET A 1 49.29 17.01 -1.37
CA MET A 1 48.12 17.86 -1.69
C MET A 1 46.97 17.41 -0.80
N ASN A 2 46.67 18.18 0.24
CA ASN A 2 45.50 18.04 1.12
C ASN A 2 45.66 19.07 2.25
N LYS A 3 44.80 20.10 2.33
CA LYS A 3 44.63 20.86 3.59
C LYS A 3 43.18 21.31 3.76
N LEU A 4 42.47 20.54 4.56
CA LEU A 4 41.28 20.92 5.32
C LEU A 4 41.71 21.84 6.47
N SER A 5 41.16 23.05 6.55
CA SER A 5 41.32 23.95 7.70
C SER A 5 40.08 23.90 8.59
N LYS A 6 40.25 23.35 9.80
CA LYS A 6 39.29 23.37 10.92
C LYS A 6 39.21 24.80 11.49
N ILE A 7 37.99 25.29 11.73
CA ILE A 7 37.74 26.54 12.48
C ILE A 7 37.32 26.17 13.91
N ALA A 8 38.01 26.77 14.88
CA ALA A 8 37.82 26.59 16.31
C ALA A 8 36.48 27.17 16.80
N VAL A 9 35.82 26.42 17.68
CA VAL A 9 34.65 26.84 18.45
C VAL A 9 35.15 27.28 19.82
N ALA A 10 35.03 28.58 20.12
CA ALA A 10 35.28 29.11 21.46
C ALA A 10 33.95 29.21 22.21
N THR A 11 33.77 28.35 23.20
CA THR A 11 32.69 28.37 24.19
C THR A 11 33.15 29.22 25.38
N LEU A 12 32.45 30.30 25.70
CA LEU A 12 32.63 31.03 26.95
C LEU A 12 31.44 30.72 27.87
N ALA A 13 31.74 30.01 28.94
CA ALA A 13 30.85 29.71 30.05
C ALA A 13 30.87 30.87 31.05
N SER A 14 29.70 31.26 31.56
CA SER A 14 29.57 32.12 32.74
C SER A 14 29.10 31.24 33.92
N VAL A 15 30.02 30.98 34.84
CA VAL A 15 29.78 30.32 36.13
C VAL A 15 29.30 31.37 37.12
N ASN A 16 28.14 31.14 37.74
CA ASN A 16 27.74 31.83 38.97
C ASN A 16 28.27 31.00 40.14
N MET A 17 29.12 31.58 40.99
CA MET A 17 29.40 31.04 42.31
C MET A 17 28.70 31.89 43.37
N VAL A 18 27.92 31.20 44.19
CA VAL A 18 27.35 31.67 45.45
C VAL A 18 28.42 31.49 46.53
N GLY A 19 28.62 32.50 47.35
CA GLY A 19 29.41 32.42 48.58
C GLY A 19 28.76 33.29 49.65
N ALA A 20 28.31 32.65 50.73
CA ALA A 20 27.68 33.28 51.88
C ALA A 20 28.75 33.77 52.89
N GLY A 21 28.49 34.92 53.52
CA GLY A 21 29.34 35.52 54.57
C GLY A 21 28.59 36.60 55.35
N VAL A 22 27.88 36.15 56.40
CA VAL A 22 27.43 36.73 57.69
C VAL A 22 27.59 38.25 58.02
N ILE A 23 26.52 38.77 58.66
CA ILE A 23 26.30 39.89 59.64
C ILE A 23 26.25 41.40 59.27
N THR A 24 25.22 42.03 59.86
CA THR A 24 24.52 43.35 59.72
C THR A 24 25.18 44.57 60.41
N PRO A 25 24.62 45.83 60.46
CA PRO A 25 23.42 46.43 59.84
C PRO A 25 23.61 47.82 59.15
N SER A 26 22.61 48.21 58.35
CA SER A 26 22.09 49.58 58.10
C SER A 26 23.04 50.74 57.76
N LEU A 27 22.91 51.28 56.53
CA LEU A 27 22.55 52.69 56.33
C LEU A 27 21.97 52.89 54.91
N LEU A 28 20.86 53.61 54.84
CA LEU A 28 20.15 54.00 53.62
C LEU A 28 21.06 54.79 52.67
N GLY A 29 21.16 54.37 51.41
CA GLY A 29 21.91 55.08 50.39
C GLY A 29 21.53 54.63 48.99
N GLN A 30 20.56 55.35 48.39
CA GLN A 30 20.21 55.43 46.98
C GLN A 30 20.69 54.30 46.06
N ALA A 31 19.74 53.51 45.54
CA ALA A 31 19.96 52.70 44.35
C ALA A 31 20.27 53.60 43.15
N VAL A 32 21.56 53.85 42.92
CA VAL A 32 22.04 54.31 41.62
C VAL A 32 21.79 53.15 40.67
N SER A 33 20.71 53.22 39.90
CA SER A 33 20.53 52.35 38.76
C SER A 33 21.57 52.75 37.70
N VAL A 34 22.77 52.19 37.82
CA VAL A 34 23.76 52.24 36.74
C VAL A 34 23.22 51.35 35.63
N GLN A 35 22.39 51.95 34.78
CA GLN A 35 22.00 51.36 33.52
C GLN A 35 23.29 51.20 32.70
N ALA A 36 23.76 49.96 32.55
CA ALA A 36 24.92 49.65 31.73
C ALA A 36 24.73 50.28 30.34
N SER A 37 25.47 51.36 30.08
CA SER A 37 25.44 52.07 28.81
C SER A 37 25.84 51.09 27.72
N SER A 38 24.91 50.71 26.84
CA SER A 38 25.25 49.93 25.66
C SER A 38 26.35 50.65 24.89
N SER A 39 27.43 49.96 24.55
CA SER A 39 28.49 50.47 23.65
C SER A 39 27.94 50.89 22.27
N TYR A 40 26.70 50.50 21.95
CA TYR A 40 25.94 50.94 20.78
C TYR A 40 25.31 52.31 21.00
N LYS A 41 25.69 53.28 20.14
CA LYS A 41 25.07 54.61 20.08
C LYS A 41 24.21 54.75 18.85
N LYS A 42 22.97 55.22 18.99
CA LYS A 42 22.09 55.53 17.84
C LYS A 42 22.50 56.85 17.22
N VAL A 43 22.92 56.82 15.96
CA VAL A 43 23.44 58.00 15.24
C VAL A 43 22.52 58.47 14.12
N ALA A 44 21.53 57.66 13.72
CA ALA A 44 20.47 58.07 12.80
C ALA A 44 19.19 57.26 13.05
N SER A 45 18.04 57.88 12.79
CA SER A 45 16.73 57.23 12.87
C SER A 45 15.78 57.87 11.88
N ARG A 46 15.07 57.06 11.09
CA ARG A 46 14.00 57.54 10.20
C ARG A 46 12.84 56.55 10.14
N ASN A 47 11.62 57.07 10.12
CA ASN A 47 10.46 56.28 9.76
C ASN A 47 10.50 56.00 8.26
N ILE A 48 10.04 54.82 7.86
CA ILE A 48 9.93 54.44 6.45
C ILE A 48 8.53 53.91 6.18
N LYS A 49 8.10 53.99 4.92
CA LYS A 49 6.82 53.41 4.49
C LYS A 49 6.77 51.93 4.90
N LYS A 50 5.67 51.51 5.54
CA LYS A 50 5.44 50.12 5.95
C LYS A 50 5.67 49.19 4.76
N THR A 51 6.73 48.39 4.83
CA THR A 51 7.18 47.54 3.73
C THR A 51 7.39 46.12 4.24
N ALA A 52 6.92 45.13 3.48
CA ALA A 52 7.12 43.73 3.80
C ALA A 52 8.56 43.29 3.51
N TYR A 53 9.13 42.49 4.41
CA TYR A 53 10.42 41.83 4.28
C TYR A 53 10.31 40.37 4.73
N HIS A 54 11.24 39.52 4.31
CA HIS A 54 11.38 38.16 4.83
C HIS A 54 12.85 37.82 5.08
N ARG A 55 13.06 36.70 5.77
CA ARG A 55 14.41 36.26 6.15
C ARG A 55 15.28 35.97 4.94
N LYS A 56 16.47 36.57 4.90
CA LYS A 56 17.56 36.24 3.96
C LYS A 56 18.57 35.26 4.56
N SER A 57 18.89 35.39 5.85
CA SER A 57 19.84 34.52 6.55
C SER A 57 19.22 33.85 7.79
N SER A 58 19.54 32.58 8.04
CA SER A 58 19.17 31.85 9.27
C SER A 58 19.94 32.35 10.50
N THR A 59 21.10 33.00 10.32
CA THR A 59 21.97 33.44 11.43
C THR A 59 21.55 34.77 12.07
N GLY A 60 20.53 35.44 11.52
CA GLY A 60 20.15 36.77 12.01
C GLY A 60 19.44 36.75 13.36
N THR A 61 19.63 37.83 14.12
CA THR A 61 19.02 38.06 15.44
C THR A 61 18.23 39.37 15.44
N VAL A 62 17.08 39.36 16.09
CA VAL A 62 16.23 40.51 16.37
C VAL A 62 16.53 40.97 17.79
N TRP A 63 16.96 42.22 17.94
CA TRP A 63 17.43 42.82 19.19
C TRP A 63 16.42 43.81 19.77
N ASN A 64 16.53 44.09 21.06
CA ASN A 64 15.85 45.22 21.69
C ASN A 64 16.45 46.56 21.21
N ALA A 65 15.78 47.68 21.55
CA ALA A 65 16.17 49.01 21.08
C ALA A 65 17.57 49.48 21.54
N SER A 66 18.00 49.02 22.72
CA SER A 66 19.33 49.31 23.29
C SER A 66 20.43 48.39 22.74
N HIS A 67 20.08 47.37 21.93
CA HIS A 67 21.04 46.38 21.42
C HIS A 67 21.84 45.68 22.52
N THR A 68 21.17 45.38 23.63
CA THR A 68 21.75 44.68 24.79
C THR A 68 21.17 43.27 24.98
N LYS A 69 20.02 42.99 24.38
CA LYS A 69 19.31 41.71 24.53
C LYS A 69 18.80 41.19 23.20
N ALA A 70 19.16 39.94 22.89
CA ALA A 70 18.56 39.20 21.79
C ALA A 70 17.12 38.83 22.17
N LEU A 71 16.15 39.29 21.38
CA LEU A 71 14.74 38.98 21.59
C LEU A 71 14.35 37.70 20.84
N HIS A 72 14.81 37.58 19.59
CA HIS A 72 14.41 36.49 18.71
C HIS A 72 15.53 36.10 17.73
N TYR A 73 15.59 34.82 17.36
CA TYR A 73 16.50 34.32 16.34
C TYR A 73 15.75 34.02 15.04
N LEU A 74 16.19 34.59 13.91
CA LEU A 74 15.53 34.44 12.62
C LEU A 74 15.48 32.98 12.12
N LYS A 75 16.35 32.09 12.60
CA LYS A 75 16.26 30.65 12.30
C LYS A 75 14.88 30.06 12.61
N ASN A 76 14.24 30.54 13.67
CA ASN A 76 12.92 30.09 14.15
C ASN A 76 11.75 30.71 13.37
N TYR A 77 12.02 31.69 12.49
CA TYR A 77 11.01 32.46 11.77
C TYR A 77 11.23 32.38 10.25
N SER A 78 11.47 31.16 9.76
CA SER A 78 11.80 30.89 8.35
C SER A 78 10.67 31.19 7.36
N LYS A 79 9.43 31.29 7.85
CA LYS A 79 8.20 31.49 7.04
C LYS A 79 7.49 32.80 7.35
N THR A 80 8.17 33.72 8.04
CA THR A 80 7.56 34.95 8.55
C THR A 80 7.73 36.11 7.57
N THR A 81 6.64 36.82 7.32
CA THR A 81 6.66 38.16 6.72
C THR A 81 6.77 39.20 7.82
N TRP A 82 7.79 40.03 7.74
CA TRP A 82 8.07 41.13 8.67
C TRP A 82 7.62 42.45 8.06
N ASN A 83 6.78 43.19 8.78
CA ASN A 83 6.48 44.58 8.47
C ASN A 83 7.61 45.46 9.01
N VAL A 84 8.30 46.17 8.12
CA VAL A 84 9.33 47.15 8.47
C VAL A 84 8.75 48.56 8.36
N THR A 85 8.89 49.35 9.43
CA THR A 85 8.37 50.73 9.51
C THR A 85 9.41 51.77 9.91
N LYS A 86 10.60 51.35 10.34
CA LYS A 86 11.67 52.26 10.78
C LYS A 86 13.03 51.67 10.44
N GLN A 87 13.98 52.55 10.11
CA GLN A 87 15.39 52.22 9.97
C GLN A 87 16.20 53.08 10.95
N ILE A 88 17.14 52.46 11.65
CA ILE A 88 18.10 53.15 12.52
C ILE A 88 19.53 52.80 12.11
N THR A 89 20.47 53.68 12.43
CA THR A 89 21.91 53.42 12.32
C THR A 89 22.50 53.44 13.71
N LEU A 90 23.14 52.33 14.09
CA LEU A 90 23.87 52.22 15.36
C LEU A 90 25.37 52.27 15.09
N LYS A 91 26.12 52.99 15.93
CA LYS A 91 27.58 53.05 15.94
C LYS A 91 28.10 52.22 17.11
N HIS A 92 29.04 51.31 16.86
CA HIS A 92 29.70 50.49 17.86
C HIS A 92 31.16 50.30 17.46
N ASN A 93 32.10 50.57 18.37
CA ASN A 93 33.55 50.50 18.11
C ASN A 93 33.96 51.21 16.81
N GLY A 94 33.46 52.44 16.62
CA GLY A 94 33.72 53.25 15.42
C GLY A 94 32.87 52.89 14.18
N LYS A 95 32.36 51.65 14.08
CA LYS A 95 31.62 51.14 12.90
C LYS A 95 30.13 51.49 12.96
N LYS A 96 29.57 51.91 11.83
CA LYS A 96 28.14 52.22 11.67
C LYS A 96 27.40 51.09 10.95
N THR A 97 26.27 50.67 11.48
CA THR A 97 25.47 49.56 10.94
C THR A 97 23.98 49.90 10.93
N ASN A 98 23.30 49.57 9.82
CA ASN A 98 21.87 49.82 9.66
C ASN A 98 21.02 48.65 10.17
N TYR A 99 19.97 48.98 10.91
CA TYR A 99 18.98 48.05 11.44
C TYR A 99 17.57 48.46 11.05
N PHE A 100 16.75 47.48 10.69
CA PHE A 100 15.32 47.64 10.48
C PHE A 100 14.54 47.27 11.74
N TYR A 101 13.57 48.10 12.10
CA TYR A 101 12.56 47.71 13.07
C TYR A 101 11.52 46.83 12.38
N VAL A 102 11.41 45.58 12.82
CA VAL A 102 10.50 44.56 12.27
C VAL A 102 9.37 44.25 13.24
N LYS A 103 8.18 44.00 12.71
CA LYS A 103 7.03 43.42 13.41
C LYS A 103 6.50 42.23 12.62
N ASP A 104 6.16 41.13 13.28
CA ASP A 104 5.46 40.03 12.62
C ASP A 104 4.13 40.55 12.02
N SER A 105 3.95 40.31 10.73
CA SER A 105 2.75 40.70 9.99
C SER A 105 1.45 40.09 10.51
N LYS A 106 1.50 38.95 11.22
CA LYS A 106 0.29 38.24 11.67
C LYS A 106 -0.27 38.73 13.01
N ASN A 107 0.57 38.98 14.01
CA ASN A 107 0.10 39.31 15.36
C ASN A 107 0.85 40.46 16.04
N SER A 108 1.88 41.03 15.39
CA SER A 108 2.74 42.11 15.92
C SER A 108 3.42 41.86 17.28
N LYS A 109 3.22 40.70 17.93
CA LYS A 109 3.79 40.37 19.25
C LYS A 109 5.30 40.20 19.19
N ILE A 110 5.81 39.72 18.07
CA ILE A 110 7.23 39.52 17.81
C ILE A 110 7.75 40.77 17.09
N ASN A 111 8.61 41.54 17.75
CA ASN A 111 9.15 42.78 17.20
C ASN A 111 10.54 43.13 17.75
N GLY A 112 11.25 44.02 17.05
CA GLY A 112 12.57 44.49 17.46
C GLY A 112 13.42 44.93 16.28
N TYR A 113 14.73 45.07 16.48
CA TYR A 113 15.67 45.58 15.48
C TYR A 113 16.53 44.46 14.90
N VAL A 114 16.48 44.29 13.58
CA VAL A 114 17.27 43.29 12.84
C VAL A 114 18.25 43.98 11.91
N TYR A 115 19.45 43.43 11.79
CA TYR A 115 20.42 43.94 10.81
C TYR A 115 19.82 43.86 9.40
N THR A 116 19.91 44.96 8.66
CA THR A 116 19.32 45.08 7.31
C THR A 116 19.79 43.99 6.35
N GLY A 117 21.03 43.50 6.47
CA GLY A 117 21.58 42.43 5.62
C GLY A 117 21.00 41.03 5.88
N TYR A 118 20.24 40.81 6.95
CA TYR A 118 19.62 39.51 7.27
C TYR A 118 18.18 39.36 6.79
N VAL A 119 17.62 40.42 6.23
CA VAL A 119 16.29 40.41 5.63
C VAL A 119 16.36 40.89 4.18
N THR A 120 15.41 40.46 3.37
CA THR A 120 15.27 40.91 1.98
C THR A 120 13.86 41.42 1.75
N LYS A 121 13.72 42.40 0.85
CA LYS A 121 12.46 43.11 0.60
C LYS A 121 11.45 42.17 -0.07
N GLY A 122 10.20 42.25 0.37
CA GLY A 122 9.07 41.44 -0.10
C GLY A 122 8.49 40.54 0.98
N ALA A 123 7.19 40.24 0.88
CA ALA A 123 6.55 39.25 1.75
C ALA A 123 7.14 37.85 1.51
N TYR A 124 7.17 37.03 2.56
CA TYR A 124 7.53 35.61 2.44
C TYR A 124 6.54 34.92 1.49
N LYS A 125 7.06 34.29 0.44
CA LYS A 125 6.30 33.41 -0.45
C LYS A 125 6.75 31.99 -0.17
N ALA A 126 5.82 31.14 0.26
CA ALA A 126 6.12 29.72 0.40
C ALA A 126 6.54 29.17 -0.98
N PRO A 127 7.61 28.36 -1.06
CA PRO A 127 7.94 27.68 -2.30
C PRO A 127 6.73 26.84 -2.72
N GLY A 128 6.28 27.01 -3.97
CA GLY A 128 5.21 26.19 -4.55
C GLY A 128 5.76 24.85 -5.04
N TYR A 129 4.91 24.08 -5.69
CA TYR A 129 5.38 22.92 -6.46
C TYR A 129 6.19 23.41 -7.66
N THR A 130 7.33 22.77 -7.93
CA THR A 130 8.14 23.04 -9.12
C THR A 130 8.19 21.80 -10.02
N VAL A 131 8.20 22.00 -11.33
CA VAL A 131 8.38 20.90 -12.29
C VAL A 131 9.87 20.62 -12.41
N THR A 132 10.30 19.40 -12.11
CA THR A 132 11.72 18.98 -12.23
C THR A 132 11.98 18.05 -13.41
N TYR A 133 10.91 17.54 -14.03
CA TYR A 133 10.97 16.73 -15.24
C TYR A 133 9.69 16.97 -16.04
N ASN A 134 9.82 17.04 -17.35
CA ASN A 134 8.72 17.26 -18.27
C ASN A 134 8.99 16.50 -19.56
N HIS A 135 8.08 15.61 -19.93
CA HIS A 135 8.16 14.87 -21.18
C HIS A 135 6.78 14.79 -21.81
N LYS A 136 6.69 15.22 -23.07
CA LYS A 136 5.49 15.16 -23.89
C LYS A 136 5.61 14.01 -24.88
N TYR A 137 4.50 13.35 -25.15
CA TYR A 137 4.38 12.23 -26.07
C TYR A 137 3.04 12.27 -26.81
N GLY A 138 2.88 11.40 -27.79
CA GLY A 138 1.60 11.22 -28.48
C GLY A 138 0.48 10.80 -27.51
N LYS A 139 -0.77 11.03 -27.89
CA LYS A 139 -1.93 10.69 -27.05
C LYS A 139 -2.04 9.17 -26.86
N VAL A 140 -1.84 8.69 -25.64
CA VAL A 140 -2.02 7.29 -25.24
C VAL A 140 -3.28 7.16 -24.41
N GLN A 141 -4.08 6.11 -24.64
CA GLN A 141 -5.32 5.90 -23.89
C GLN A 141 -5.05 5.29 -22.50
N TYR A 142 -5.77 5.80 -21.51
CA TYR A 142 -5.76 5.35 -20.11
C TYR A 142 -7.18 5.33 -19.57
N HIS A 143 -7.38 4.61 -18.47
CA HIS A 143 -8.60 4.65 -17.66
C HIS A 143 -8.22 4.68 -16.17
N ARG A 144 -9.19 4.95 -15.33
CA ARG A 144 -9.01 5.03 -13.87
C ARG A 144 -8.66 3.67 -13.28
N ALA A 145 -7.63 3.60 -12.43
CA ALA A 145 -7.15 2.36 -11.83
C ALA A 145 -7.93 1.90 -10.57
N SER A 146 -8.68 2.78 -9.90
CA SER A 146 -9.38 2.42 -8.65
C SER A 146 -10.60 3.29 -8.38
N SER A 147 -11.56 2.80 -7.59
CA SER A 147 -12.76 3.54 -7.16
C SER A 147 -12.51 4.66 -6.12
N LYS A 148 -11.25 4.97 -5.81
CA LYS A 148 -10.87 6.01 -4.84
C LYS A 148 -11.12 7.43 -5.34
N SER A 149 -11.42 8.33 -4.40
CA SER A 149 -11.47 9.78 -4.61
C SER A 149 -10.06 10.30 -4.85
N VAL A 150 -9.80 10.82 -6.05
CA VAL A 150 -8.46 11.29 -6.46
C VAL A 150 -8.60 12.61 -7.19
N SER A 151 -7.95 13.64 -6.67
CA SER A 151 -7.94 14.96 -7.29
C SER A 151 -7.14 14.97 -8.58
N VAL A 152 -7.69 15.61 -9.60
CA VAL A 152 -7.00 16.04 -10.81
C VAL A 152 -6.69 17.52 -10.64
N TRP A 153 -5.42 17.89 -10.74
CA TRP A 153 -4.90 19.20 -10.39
C TRP A 153 -4.73 20.09 -11.60
N ASN A 154 -4.86 21.40 -11.40
CA ASN A 154 -4.48 22.36 -12.43
C ASN A 154 -2.96 22.43 -12.62
N THR A 155 -2.54 23.10 -13.68
CA THR A 155 -1.13 23.47 -13.90
C THR A 155 -0.58 24.22 -12.68
N GLY A 156 0.47 23.67 -12.07
CA GLY A 156 1.14 24.20 -10.89
C GLY A 156 0.65 23.69 -9.54
N HIS A 157 -0.23 22.67 -9.49
CA HIS A 157 -0.70 22.02 -8.26
C HIS A 157 -1.29 23.01 -7.22
N LYS A 158 -2.08 23.99 -7.70
CA LYS A 158 -2.66 25.05 -6.84
C LYS A 158 -4.09 24.73 -6.40
N LYS A 159 -4.88 24.09 -7.27
CA LYS A 159 -6.26 23.69 -6.99
C LYS A 159 -6.62 22.39 -7.70
N ALA A 160 -7.50 21.61 -7.08
CA ALA A 160 -8.15 20.49 -7.75
C ALA A 160 -9.20 21.06 -8.72
N VAL A 161 -9.12 20.68 -9.99
CA VAL A 161 -10.06 21.09 -11.04
C VAL A 161 -11.10 20.02 -11.31
N HIS A 162 -10.74 18.76 -11.11
CA HIS A 162 -11.63 17.61 -11.23
C HIS A 162 -11.32 16.58 -10.15
N ASN A 163 -12.18 15.56 -10.06
CA ASN A 163 -11.92 14.37 -9.25
C ASN A 163 -12.21 13.13 -10.09
N LEU A 164 -11.24 12.22 -10.23
CA LEU A 164 -11.37 11.00 -11.05
C LEU A 164 -12.60 10.16 -10.69
N LYS A 165 -13.10 10.21 -9.44
CA LYS A 165 -14.29 9.46 -9.04
C LYS A 165 -15.56 9.86 -9.81
N ASN A 166 -15.61 11.10 -10.29
CA ASN A 166 -16.75 11.63 -11.05
C ASN A 166 -16.71 11.21 -12.53
N TYR A 167 -15.66 10.50 -12.95
CA TYR A 167 -15.41 10.06 -14.32
C TYR A 167 -15.15 8.54 -14.36
N PRO A 168 -16.08 7.71 -13.85
CA PRO A 168 -15.85 6.28 -13.63
C PRO A 168 -15.72 5.48 -14.92
N THR A 169 -16.28 5.98 -16.02
CA THR A 169 -16.33 5.32 -17.34
C THR A 169 -15.55 6.06 -18.41
N THR A 170 -14.72 7.03 -18.02
CA THR A 170 -14.01 7.89 -18.96
C THR A 170 -12.73 7.20 -19.44
N THR A 171 -12.56 7.18 -20.77
CA THR A 171 -11.24 6.99 -21.39
C THR A 171 -10.52 8.33 -21.41
N TRP A 172 -9.33 8.37 -20.85
CA TRP A 172 -8.45 9.53 -20.83
C TRP A 172 -7.39 9.39 -21.91
N TYR A 173 -7.06 10.46 -22.61
CA TYR A 173 -5.78 10.59 -23.28
C TYR A 173 -4.74 11.11 -22.30
N VAL A 174 -3.58 10.46 -22.27
CA VAL A 174 -2.38 10.95 -21.63
C VAL A 174 -1.38 11.33 -22.71
N ASP A 175 -0.92 12.58 -22.70
CA ASP A 175 0.01 13.15 -23.67
C ASP A 175 1.28 13.75 -23.02
N GLN A 176 1.36 13.75 -21.69
CA GLN A 176 2.46 14.35 -20.97
C GLN A 176 2.65 13.74 -19.59
N THR A 177 3.92 13.55 -19.20
CA THR A 177 4.34 13.24 -17.83
C THR A 177 5.14 14.41 -17.28
N ILE A 178 4.84 14.81 -16.05
CA ILE A 178 5.66 15.75 -15.29
C ILE A 178 6.06 15.16 -13.94
N THR A 179 7.23 15.53 -13.42
CA THR A 179 7.58 15.30 -12.02
C THR A 179 7.44 16.60 -11.26
N TRP A 180 6.56 16.63 -10.28
CA TRP A 180 6.45 17.75 -9.36
C TRP A 180 7.26 17.51 -8.09
N LYS A 181 8.11 18.49 -7.75
CA LYS A 181 8.78 18.58 -6.47
C LYS A 181 7.93 19.44 -5.53
N SER A 182 7.47 18.83 -4.44
CA SER A 182 6.73 19.50 -3.38
C SER A 182 7.59 20.54 -2.65
N PRO A 183 6.98 21.49 -1.91
CA PRO A 183 7.69 22.44 -1.07
C PRO A 183 8.57 21.79 0.01
N LYS A 184 8.27 20.53 0.36
CA LYS A 184 9.02 19.71 1.33
C LYS A 184 10.14 18.89 0.67
N GLY A 185 10.31 18.97 -0.65
CA GLY A 185 11.37 18.31 -1.40
C GLY A 185 10.99 16.95 -2.01
N ALA A 186 9.87 16.34 -1.62
CA ALA A 186 9.39 15.09 -2.19
C ALA A 186 9.03 15.27 -3.68
N LYS A 187 9.39 14.29 -4.51
CA LYS A 187 9.13 14.29 -5.96
C LYS A 187 8.09 13.23 -6.31
N SER A 188 7.17 13.54 -7.21
CA SER A 188 6.17 12.56 -7.67
C SER A 188 5.77 12.81 -9.12
N ASN A 189 5.50 11.74 -9.85
CA ASN A 189 5.11 11.80 -11.25
C ASN A 189 3.61 11.98 -11.40
N TYR A 190 3.24 12.83 -12.35
CA TYR A 190 1.86 13.12 -12.69
C TYR A 190 1.70 13.01 -14.20
N TYR A 191 0.59 12.40 -14.62
CA TYR A 191 0.16 12.35 -16.00
C TYR A 191 -0.83 13.48 -16.26
N HIS A 192 -0.62 14.20 -17.35
CA HIS A 192 -1.65 15.07 -17.91
C HIS A 192 -2.71 14.19 -18.56
N VAL A 193 -3.92 14.26 -18.04
CA VAL A 193 -5.08 13.51 -18.54
C VAL A 193 -6.05 14.46 -19.21
N ILE A 194 -6.58 14.07 -20.35
CA ILE A 194 -7.58 14.80 -21.14
C ILE A 194 -8.71 13.82 -21.42
N ASP A 195 -9.95 14.14 -21.07
CA ASP A 195 -11.10 13.29 -21.42
C ASP A 195 -11.16 13.16 -22.95
N LYS A 196 -11.21 11.92 -23.45
CA LYS A 196 -11.23 11.61 -24.88
C LYS A 196 -12.39 12.27 -25.62
N ASN A 197 -13.53 12.47 -24.94
CA ASN A 197 -14.77 12.99 -25.51
C ASN A 197 -15.02 14.46 -25.14
N ASN A 198 -14.32 15.00 -24.14
CA ASN A 198 -14.47 16.39 -23.72
C ASN A 198 -13.14 17.01 -23.29
N SER A 199 -12.45 17.65 -24.22
CA SER A 199 -11.14 18.27 -23.97
C SER A 199 -11.14 19.33 -22.87
N LYS A 200 -12.30 19.88 -22.48
CA LYS A 200 -12.41 20.84 -21.35
C LYS A 200 -12.20 20.17 -19.99
N VAL A 201 -12.37 18.85 -19.90
CA VAL A 201 -12.07 18.05 -18.72
C VAL A 201 -10.64 17.56 -18.83
N ASN A 202 -9.70 18.30 -18.23
CA ASN A 202 -8.29 17.95 -18.25
C ASN A 202 -7.55 18.40 -16.98
N GLY A 203 -6.35 17.85 -16.77
CA GLY A 203 -5.44 18.28 -15.72
C GLY A 203 -4.42 17.20 -15.36
N TYR A 204 -3.78 17.34 -14.20
CA TYR A 204 -2.68 16.46 -13.78
C TYR A 204 -3.11 15.53 -12.66
N VAL A 205 -2.93 14.23 -12.85
CA VAL A 205 -3.22 13.20 -11.85
C VAL A 205 -2.00 12.35 -11.57
N TRP A 206 -1.86 11.87 -10.34
CA TRP A 206 -0.74 11.00 -9.99
C TRP A 206 -0.80 9.71 -10.80
N HIS A 207 0.34 9.31 -11.38
CA HIS A 207 0.41 8.31 -12.44
C HIS A 207 -0.22 6.96 -12.06
N GLY A 208 -0.04 6.47 -10.82
CA GLY A 208 -0.58 5.17 -10.41
C GLY A 208 -2.08 5.14 -10.07
N TYR A 209 -2.82 6.23 -10.32
CA TYR A 209 -4.30 6.21 -10.27
C TYR A 209 -4.95 6.05 -11.64
N VAL A 210 -4.15 5.91 -12.68
CA VAL A 210 -4.61 5.59 -14.03
C VAL A 210 -3.82 4.40 -14.58
N THR A 211 -4.49 3.56 -15.34
CA THR A 211 -3.94 2.37 -15.98
C THR A 211 -4.01 2.54 -17.49
N LYS A 212 -2.97 2.10 -18.21
CA LYS A 212 -2.90 2.19 -19.67
C LYS A 212 -4.01 1.34 -20.31
N GLY A 213 -4.60 1.83 -21.38
CA GLY A 213 -5.71 1.21 -22.12
C GLY A 213 -7.01 2.03 -22.03
N ALA A 214 -7.84 1.95 -23.07
CA ALA A 214 -9.17 2.57 -23.06
C ALA A 214 -10.04 2.02 -21.92
N TYR A 215 -10.96 2.84 -21.43
CA TYR A 215 -12.04 2.30 -20.61
C TYR A 215 -12.89 1.39 -21.47
N VAL A 216 -12.87 0.11 -21.15
CA VAL A 216 -13.83 -0.86 -21.66
C VAL A 216 -14.97 -0.87 -20.65
N LYS A 217 -16.17 -0.49 -21.11
CA LYS A 217 -17.39 -0.70 -20.33
C LYS A 217 -17.38 -2.18 -19.97
N PRO A 218 -17.33 -2.56 -18.68
CA PRO A 218 -17.53 -3.94 -18.31
C PRO A 218 -18.79 -4.38 -19.05
N ALA A 219 -18.73 -5.51 -19.76
CA ALA A 219 -19.91 -6.06 -20.40
C ALA A 219 -21.05 -5.94 -19.40
N LYS A 220 -22.23 -5.51 -19.86
CA LYS A 220 -23.42 -5.41 -19.03
C LYS A 220 -23.77 -6.86 -18.66
N THR A 221 -23.02 -7.46 -17.74
CA THR A 221 -23.47 -8.56 -16.94
C THR A 221 -24.69 -7.95 -16.30
N THR A 222 -25.86 -8.38 -16.74
CA THR A 222 -27.05 -8.35 -15.91
C THR A 222 -26.54 -8.72 -14.53
N ILE A 223 -26.50 -7.75 -13.61
CA ILE A 223 -26.37 -8.08 -12.21
C ILE A 223 -27.71 -8.74 -11.90
N ILE A 224 -27.82 -10.01 -12.29
CA ILE A 224 -28.40 -10.99 -11.42
C ILE A 224 -27.57 -10.77 -10.15
N LYS A 225 -28.15 -10.05 -9.17
CA LYS A 225 -27.83 -10.26 -7.75
C LYS A 225 -27.50 -11.74 -7.70
N PRO A 226 -26.27 -12.19 -7.36
CA PRO A 226 -25.98 -13.61 -7.38
C PRO A 226 -27.16 -14.25 -6.68
N SER A 227 -27.93 -15.02 -7.43
CA SER A 227 -28.83 -15.94 -6.79
C SER A 227 -27.83 -16.80 -6.06
N VAL A 228 -27.67 -16.54 -4.77
CA VAL A 228 -26.85 -17.32 -3.85
C VAL A 228 -27.58 -18.65 -3.61
N ALA A 229 -28.26 -19.17 -4.64
CA ALA A 229 -28.76 -20.52 -4.66
C ALA A 229 -27.52 -21.39 -4.50
N ALA A 230 -27.54 -22.14 -3.40
CA ALA A 230 -26.48 -23.06 -3.09
C ALA A 230 -26.22 -23.98 -4.28
N ASP A 231 -24.96 -24.10 -4.66
CA ASP A 231 -24.59 -25.04 -5.70
C ASP A 231 -24.76 -26.45 -5.15
N LYS A 232 -25.69 -27.25 -5.69
CA LYS A 232 -26.07 -28.58 -5.14
C LYS A 232 -24.92 -29.60 -5.13
N ASN A 233 -23.74 -29.24 -5.63
CA ASN A 233 -22.54 -30.04 -5.56
C ASN A 233 -21.97 -30.13 -4.14
N SER A 234 -21.59 -31.34 -3.77
CA SER A 234 -20.92 -31.69 -2.51
C SER A 234 -20.03 -32.89 -2.75
N ILE A 235 -19.05 -33.12 -1.88
CA ILE A 235 -18.17 -34.28 -1.93
C ILE A 235 -18.36 -35.04 -0.63
N LYS A 236 -18.83 -36.27 -0.72
CA LYS A 236 -18.99 -37.15 0.43
C LYS A 236 -17.66 -37.82 0.75
N LEU A 237 -17.26 -37.77 2.02
CA LEU A 237 -16.14 -38.55 2.51
C LEU A 237 -16.62 -39.98 2.81
N PRO A 238 -15.94 -41.03 2.31
CA PRO A 238 -16.23 -42.40 2.72
C PRO A 238 -16.11 -42.57 4.24
N ALA A 239 -16.96 -43.39 4.83
CA ALA A 239 -16.91 -43.64 6.27
C ALA A 239 -15.53 -44.18 6.68
N GLY A 240 -14.90 -43.58 7.67
CA GLY A 240 -13.55 -43.94 8.14
C GLY A 240 -12.40 -43.27 7.37
N TYR A 241 -12.66 -42.64 6.20
CA TYR A 241 -11.63 -41.95 5.41
C TYR A 241 -10.93 -40.85 6.23
N TYR A 242 -11.69 -39.92 6.80
CA TYR A 242 -11.11 -38.79 7.54
C TYR A 242 -10.33 -39.26 8.78
N SER A 243 -10.82 -40.28 9.49
CA SER A 243 -10.12 -40.85 10.65
C SER A 243 -8.77 -41.45 10.25
N ALA A 244 -8.70 -42.16 9.11
CA ALA A 244 -7.44 -42.68 8.58
C ALA A 244 -6.49 -41.55 8.18
N LEU A 245 -7.00 -40.52 7.50
CA LEU A 245 -6.23 -39.36 7.07
C LEU A 245 -5.67 -38.56 8.27
N ALA A 246 -6.50 -38.28 9.28
CA ALA A 246 -6.10 -37.57 10.48
C ALA A 246 -5.08 -38.35 11.31
N LYS A 247 -5.22 -39.70 11.38
CA LYS A 247 -4.21 -40.56 12.00
C LYS A 247 -2.88 -40.46 11.25
N TYR A 248 -2.90 -40.60 9.92
CA TYR A 248 -1.71 -40.50 9.10
C TYR A 248 -1.01 -39.15 9.28
N ALA A 249 -1.77 -38.04 9.26
CA ALA A 249 -1.25 -36.69 9.47
C ALA A 249 -0.52 -36.56 10.82
N LYS A 250 -1.17 -37.00 11.90
CA LYS A 250 -0.60 -36.99 13.25
C LYS A 250 0.67 -37.85 13.36
N ASP A 251 0.65 -39.04 12.75
CA ASP A 251 1.80 -39.93 12.77
C ASP A 251 2.94 -39.39 11.90
N ALA A 252 2.65 -38.74 10.77
CA ALA A 252 3.65 -38.10 9.92
C ALA A 252 4.37 -36.96 10.64
N ASP A 253 3.63 -36.08 11.34
CA ASP A 253 4.22 -35.01 12.16
C ASP A 253 5.13 -35.55 13.27
N ALA A 254 4.81 -36.73 13.80
CA ALA A 254 5.61 -37.41 14.81
C ALA A 254 6.77 -38.25 14.23
N GLY A 255 6.93 -38.30 12.90
CA GLY A 255 7.92 -39.15 12.22
C GLY A 255 7.63 -40.65 12.30
N LYS A 256 6.36 -41.03 12.48
CA LYS A 256 5.88 -42.40 12.77
C LYS A 256 4.88 -42.96 11.76
N SER A 257 4.52 -42.21 10.72
CA SER A 257 3.58 -42.68 9.70
C SER A 257 4.08 -43.95 9.03
N THR A 258 3.20 -44.95 8.86
CA THR A 258 3.56 -46.24 8.26
C THR A 258 2.91 -46.46 6.90
N THR A 259 3.43 -47.44 6.15
CA THR A 259 2.80 -47.92 4.91
C THR A 259 1.38 -48.44 5.15
N ASN A 260 1.07 -48.95 6.35
CA ASN A 260 -0.28 -49.42 6.68
C ASN A 260 -1.27 -48.26 6.86
N ASP A 261 -0.82 -47.12 7.37
CA ASP A 261 -1.63 -45.91 7.47
C ASP A 261 -2.00 -45.39 6.08
N ALA A 262 -1.03 -45.34 5.16
CA ALA A 262 -1.27 -44.99 3.76
C ALA A 262 -2.27 -45.96 3.08
N LYS A 263 -2.08 -47.28 3.24
CA LYS A 263 -3.01 -48.30 2.71
C LYS A 263 -4.43 -48.15 3.24
N ALA A 264 -4.59 -47.72 4.49
CA ALA A 264 -5.91 -47.48 5.07
C ALA A 264 -6.63 -46.31 4.38
N ILE A 265 -5.92 -45.22 4.07
CA ILE A 265 -6.47 -44.10 3.30
C ILE A 265 -6.88 -44.57 1.90
N ASP A 266 -5.96 -45.23 1.19
CA ASP A 266 -6.18 -45.70 -0.19
C ASP A 266 -7.39 -46.64 -0.32
N LYS A 267 -7.61 -47.50 0.69
CA LYS A 267 -8.78 -48.38 0.73
C LYS A 267 -10.08 -47.60 0.65
N PHE A 268 -10.20 -46.50 1.40
CA PHE A 268 -11.38 -45.65 1.39
C PHE A 268 -11.43 -44.72 0.17
N ALA A 269 -10.27 -44.22 -0.28
CA ALA A 269 -10.18 -43.30 -1.41
C ALA A 269 -10.77 -43.87 -2.70
N LYS A 270 -10.63 -45.19 -2.93
CA LYS A 270 -11.21 -45.89 -4.09
C LYS A 270 -12.71 -45.62 -4.25
N THR A 271 -13.49 -45.72 -3.17
CA THR A 271 -14.95 -45.51 -3.24
C THR A 271 -15.32 -44.03 -3.32
N GLY A 272 -14.52 -43.14 -2.72
CA GLY A 272 -14.73 -41.69 -2.79
C GLY A 272 -14.52 -41.09 -4.19
N SER A 273 -13.63 -41.70 -4.99
CA SER A 273 -13.20 -41.17 -6.30
C SER A 273 -14.25 -41.23 -7.42
N ALA A 274 -15.34 -41.99 -7.25
CA ALA A 274 -16.36 -42.20 -8.29
C ALA A 274 -17.42 -41.07 -8.37
N GLN A 275 -17.29 -40.03 -7.56
CA GLN A 275 -18.25 -38.92 -7.52
C GLN A 275 -18.10 -38.01 -8.74
N THR A 276 -19.20 -37.40 -9.18
CA THR A 276 -19.21 -36.57 -10.39
C THR A 276 -19.84 -35.21 -10.15
N TYR A 277 -19.32 -34.21 -10.87
CA TYR A 277 -19.87 -32.86 -10.88
C TYR A 277 -21.28 -32.86 -11.51
N LYS A 278 -22.22 -32.19 -10.84
CA LYS A 278 -23.58 -31.97 -11.31
C LYS A 278 -23.65 -30.61 -11.99
N GLN A 279 -23.65 -30.62 -13.32
CA GLN A 279 -23.63 -29.43 -14.14
C GLN A 279 -24.88 -28.56 -13.95
N SER A 280 -24.69 -27.24 -13.98
CA SER A 280 -25.75 -26.24 -13.93
C SER A 280 -25.98 -25.61 -15.31
N SER A 281 -27.22 -25.62 -15.80
CA SER A 281 -27.57 -24.98 -17.08
C SER A 281 -27.37 -23.46 -17.06
N SER A 282 -27.54 -22.81 -15.90
CA SER A 282 -27.27 -21.37 -15.77
C SER A 282 -25.79 -21.06 -15.87
N ASP A 283 -24.93 -21.89 -15.27
CA ASP A 283 -23.48 -21.71 -15.33
C ASP A 283 -22.94 -22.09 -16.72
N GLN A 284 -23.57 -23.05 -17.40
CA GLN A 284 -23.23 -23.41 -18.78
C GLN A 284 -23.49 -22.25 -19.75
N ALA A 285 -24.51 -21.44 -19.48
CA ALA A 285 -24.82 -20.28 -20.30
C ALA A 285 -23.81 -19.14 -20.14
N VAL A 286 -23.00 -19.14 -19.08
CA VAL A 286 -21.98 -18.11 -18.83
C VAL A 286 -20.68 -18.50 -19.54
N LYS A 287 -20.41 -17.85 -20.68
CA LYS A 287 -19.17 -18.06 -21.44
C LYS A 287 -17.96 -17.39 -20.79
N ILE A 288 -16.83 -18.08 -20.86
CA ILE A 288 -15.52 -17.64 -20.41
C ILE A 288 -14.63 -17.52 -21.64
N ASP A 289 -14.34 -16.29 -22.04
CA ASP A 289 -13.52 -16.01 -23.22
C ASP A 289 -12.05 -16.39 -23.00
N ASP A 290 -11.54 -16.13 -21.79
CA ASP A 290 -10.14 -16.31 -21.45
C ASP A 290 -9.96 -16.55 -19.94
N VAL A 291 -9.59 -17.78 -19.57
CA VAL A 291 -9.28 -18.16 -18.17
C VAL A 291 -8.12 -17.35 -17.60
N ASN A 292 -7.18 -16.88 -18.43
CA ASN A 292 -6.09 -16.03 -17.98
C ASN A 292 -6.53 -14.57 -17.70
N LYS A 293 -7.79 -14.23 -18.00
CA LYS A 293 -8.37 -12.89 -17.84
C LYS A 293 -9.78 -12.92 -17.21
N LEU A 294 -9.97 -13.74 -16.18
CA LEU A 294 -11.25 -13.80 -15.47
C LEU A 294 -11.66 -12.43 -14.91
N SER A 295 -12.95 -12.11 -15.05
CA SER A 295 -13.52 -10.95 -14.36
C SER A 295 -13.55 -11.17 -12.86
N SER A 296 -13.54 -10.08 -12.06
CA SER A 296 -13.62 -10.19 -10.60
C SER A 296 -14.88 -10.91 -10.10
N THR A 297 -15.98 -10.85 -10.87
CA THR A 297 -17.22 -11.56 -10.55
C THR A 297 -17.05 -13.07 -10.72
N ILE A 298 -16.51 -13.51 -11.85
CA ILE A 298 -16.25 -14.93 -12.11
C ILE A 298 -15.23 -15.47 -11.11
N GLN A 299 -14.15 -14.71 -10.85
CA GLN A 299 -13.13 -15.08 -9.85
C GLN A 299 -13.75 -15.32 -8.47
N LEU A 300 -14.66 -14.43 -8.04
CA LEU A 300 -15.36 -14.56 -6.77
C LEU A 300 -16.30 -15.78 -6.77
N GLN A 301 -17.06 -16.01 -7.85
CA GLN A 301 -17.96 -17.16 -7.96
C GLN A 301 -17.21 -18.50 -7.88
N LEU A 302 -16.07 -18.62 -8.58
CA LEU A 302 -15.21 -19.80 -8.52
C LEU A 302 -14.61 -19.99 -7.12
N THR A 303 -14.14 -18.90 -6.49
CA THR A 303 -13.64 -18.93 -5.11
C THR A 303 -14.72 -19.37 -4.12
N GLN A 304 -15.93 -18.84 -4.23
CA GLN A 304 -17.07 -19.22 -3.37
C GLN A 304 -17.46 -20.69 -3.57
N PHE A 305 -17.48 -21.17 -4.82
CA PHE A 305 -17.76 -22.57 -5.14
C PHE A 305 -16.71 -23.52 -4.55
N ALA A 306 -15.42 -23.23 -4.73
CA ALA A 306 -14.34 -24.02 -4.13
C ALA A 306 -14.43 -24.01 -2.60
N ALA A 307 -14.65 -22.84 -1.99
CA ALA A 307 -14.82 -22.70 -0.54
C ALA A 307 -16.04 -23.48 -0.01
N GLN A 308 -17.13 -23.53 -0.77
CA GLN A 308 -18.32 -24.30 -0.43
C GLN A 308 -18.03 -25.80 -0.40
N LEU A 309 -17.30 -26.33 -1.40
CA LEU A 309 -16.87 -27.73 -1.41
C LEU A 309 -15.97 -28.04 -0.20
N ILE A 310 -14.96 -27.20 0.05
CA ILE A 310 -14.07 -27.33 1.21
C ILE A 310 -14.86 -27.33 2.51
N ASN A 311 -15.80 -26.40 2.69
CA ASN A 311 -16.63 -26.34 3.90
C ASN A 311 -17.55 -27.55 4.06
N ASN A 312 -18.06 -28.11 2.97
CA ASN A 312 -18.82 -29.36 3.00
C ASN A 312 -17.97 -30.56 3.42
N ILE A 313 -16.72 -30.64 2.95
CA ILE A 313 -15.74 -31.66 3.34
C ILE A 313 -15.39 -31.50 4.82
N ARG A 314 -14.98 -30.30 5.24
CA ARG A 314 -14.57 -30.02 6.63
C ARG A 314 -15.70 -30.21 7.63
N LYS A 315 -16.95 -29.92 7.25
CA LYS A 315 -18.13 -30.22 8.08
C LYS A 315 -18.25 -31.72 8.38
N GLN A 316 -18.02 -32.60 7.40
CA GLN A 316 -18.03 -34.05 7.62
C GLN A 316 -16.86 -34.51 8.49
N ALA A 317 -15.72 -33.84 8.39
CA ALA A 317 -14.53 -34.08 9.22
C ALA A 317 -14.63 -33.50 10.64
N GLY A 318 -15.63 -32.65 10.92
CA GLY A 318 -15.73 -31.92 12.19
C GLY A 318 -14.75 -30.75 12.34
N ASN A 319 -14.17 -30.27 11.23
CA ASN A 319 -13.13 -29.22 11.24
C ASN A 319 -13.69 -27.82 10.89
N PRO A 320 -13.03 -26.74 11.33
CA PRO A 320 -13.41 -25.37 10.99
C PRO A 320 -13.41 -25.11 9.48
N GLY A 321 -14.50 -24.54 8.99
CA GLY A 321 -14.61 -24.07 7.61
C GLY A 321 -13.67 -22.90 7.27
N VAL A 322 -13.40 -22.72 5.98
CA VAL A 322 -12.67 -21.58 5.44
C VAL A 322 -13.58 -20.37 5.28
N THR A 323 -12.96 -19.17 5.27
CA THR A 323 -13.61 -17.88 5.00
C THR A 323 -13.05 -17.26 3.74
N VAL A 324 -13.91 -16.90 2.78
CA VAL A 324 -13.47 -16.13 1.60
C VAL A 324 -13.20 -14.69 2.00
N SER A 325 -11.98 -14.20 1.75
CA SER A 325 -11.58 -12.81 2.02
C SER A 325 -10.95 -12.14 0.81
N LYS A 326 -11.03 -10.81 0.74
CA LYS A 326 -10.40 -10.04 -0.33
C LYS A 326 -8.88 -10.23 -0.35
N GLY A 327 -8.24 -10.32 0.82
CA GLY A 327 -6.80 -10.58 0.93
C GLY A 327 -6.40 -11.92 0.31
N ALA A 328 -7.17 -12.97 0.57
CA ALA A 328 -6.87 -14.31 0.04
C ALA A 328 -7.12 -14.40 -1.48
N ILE A 329 -8.21 -13.82 -2.00
CA ILE A 329 -8.46 -13.73 -3.46
C ILE A 329 -7.33 -12.98 -4.16
N ASP A 330 -6.91 -11.84 -3.60
CA ASP A 330 -5.84 -11.03 -4.18
C ASP A 330 -4.49 -11.74 -4.14
N PHE A 331 -4.22 -12.48 -3.06
CA PHE A 331 -3.02 -13.31 -2.92
C PHE A 331 -3.00 -14.44 -3.95
N ALA A 332 -4.06 -15.25 -4.06
CA ALA A 332 -4.17 -16.30 -5.07
C ALA A 332 -3.99 -15.74 -6.49
N SER A 333 -4.60 -14.57 -6.77
CA SER A 333 -4.44 -13.88 -8.06
C SER A 333 -3.00 -13.42 -8.31
N ALA A 334 -2.25 -13.09 -7.26
CA ALA A 334 -0.85 -12.68 -7.37
C ALA A 334 0.09 -13.88 -7.56
N VAL A 335 -0.19 -15.00 -6.89
CA VAL A 335 0.51 -16.28 -7.09
C VAL A 335 0.35 -16.73 -8.55
N ASN A 336 -0.88 -16.84 -9.04
CA ASN A 336 -1.18 -17.21 -10.43
C ASN A 336 -0.47 -16.30 -11.45
N LYS A 337 -0.43 -14.98 -11.20
CA LYS A 337 0.32 -14.05 -12.07
C LYS A 337 1.83 -14.28 -12.06
N GLY A 338 2.38 -14.77 -10.95
CA GLY A 338 3.78 -15.19 -10.86
C GLY A 338 4.03 -16.41 -11.74
N TYR A 339 3.25 -17.47 -11.58
CA TYR A 339 3.30 -18.66 -12.44
C TYR A 339 3.22 -18.30 -13.93
N MET A 340 2.26 -17.45 -14.32
CA MET A 340 2.17 -16.97 -15.71
C MET A 340 3.40 -16.20 -16.18
N ALA A 341 3.99 -15.37 -15.31
CA ALA A 341 5.17 -14.57 -15.66
C ALA A 341 6.43 -15.43 -15.81
N ASP A 342 6.50 -16.51 -15.05
CA ASP A 342 7.64 -17.44 -15.03
C ASP A 342 7.42 -18.61 -16.03
N ASN A 343 6.31 -18.61 -16.77
CA ASN A 343 5.84 -19.69 -17.65
C ASN A 343 5.84 -21.05 -16.94
N TRP A 344 5.48 -21.04 -15.65
CA TRP A 344 5.51 -22.22 -14.80
C TRP A 344 4.21 -23.00 -14.90
N ASN A 345 4.33 -24.29 -15.19
CA ASN A 345 3.20 -25.20 -15.28
C ASN A 345 3.51 -26.54 -14.63
N LEU A 346 2.50 -27.12 -13.95
CA LEU A 346 2.67 -28.35 -13.19
C LEU A 346 3.02 -29.56 -14.07
N MET A 347 2.55 -29.59 -15.32
CA MET A 347 2.83 -30.69 -16.26
C MET A 347 4.32 -30.84 -16.57
N GLU A 348 4.98 -29.72 -16.87
CA GLU A 348 6.41 -29.70 -17.22
C GLU A 348 7.28 -29.73 -15.96
N LYS A 349 6.89 -29.01 -14.91
CA LYS A 349 7.75 -28.78 -13.74
C LYS A 349 7.55 -29.79 -12.63
N SER A 350 6.40 -30.46 -12.57
CA SER A 350 6.04 -31.41 -11.50
C SER A 350 6.24 -30.85 -10.08
N ALA A 351 6.15 -29.52 -9.92
CA ALA A 351 6.43 -28.83 -8.66
C ALA A 351 5.69 -27.48 -8.59
N HIS A 352 5.58 -26.96 -7.37
CA HIS A 352 5.12 -25.59 -7.12
C HIS A 352 6.18 -24.56 -7.57
N ASP A 353 5.73 -23.40 -8.03
CA ASP A 353 6.55 -22.21 -8.22
C ASP A 353 6.77 -21.50 -6.88
N VAL A 354 7.63 -22.09 -6.05
CA VAL A 354 7.96 -21.55 -4.72
C VAL A 354 8.43 -20.08 -4.79
N PRO A 355 9.32 -19.68 -5.73
CA PRO A 355 9.69 -18.28 -5.89
C PRO A 355 8.50 -17.34 -6.14
N ALA A 356 7.56 -17.70 -7.02
CA ALA A 356 6.36 -16.90 -7.25
C ALA A 356 5.48 -16.78 -6.00
N ILE A 357 5.29 -17.89 -5.28
CA ILE A 357 4.52 -17.94 -4.03
C ILE A 357 5.15 -17.04 -2.96
N GLN A 358 6.45 -17.17 -2.71
CA GLN A 358 7.17 -16.37 -1.70
C GLN A 358 7.14 -14.88 -2.04
N LYS A 359 7.31 -14.53 -3.33
CA LYS A 359 7.22 -13.16 -3.82
C LYS A 359 5.83 -12.57 -3.58
N ALA A 360 4.77 -13.32 -3.86
CA ALA A 360 3.41 -12.92 -3.54
C ALA A 360 3.24 -12.79 -2.01
N ALA A 361 3.63 -13.79 -1.23
CA ALA A 361 3.45 -13.82 0.23
C ALA A 361 4.07 -12.58 0.90
N LYS A 362 5.32 -12.24 0.53
CA LYS A 362 6.02 -11.04 1.01
C LYS A 362 5.27 -9.74 0.69
N SER A 363 4.64 -9.67 -0.48
CA SER A 363 3.87 -8.50 -0.93
C SER A 363 2.61 -8.29 -0.09
N PHE A 364 2.01 -9.37 0.38
CA PHE A 364 0.78 -9.40 1.18
C PHE A 364 1.03 -9.42 2.69
N GLY A 365 2.29 -9.42 3.14
CA GLY A 365 2.62 -9.49 4.57
C GLY A 365 2.37 -10.86 5.18
N LEU A 366 2.51 -11.90 4.36
CA LEU A 366 2.48 -13.30 4.76
C LEU A 366 3.91 -13.81 4.97
N ASN A 367 4.04 -14.93 5.68
CA ASN A 367 5.32 -15.64 5.79
C ASN A 367 5.76 -16.14 4.41
N ALA A 368 7.00 -15.84 4.04
CA ALA A 368 7.55 -16.14 2.73
C ALA A 368 8.78 -17.04 2.81
N ASP A 369 8.94 -17.76 3.93
CA ASP A 369 10.09 -18.64 4.14
C ASP A 369 9.98 -19.90 3.28
N GLU A 370 8.76 -20.43 3.09
CA GLU A 370 8.49 -21.63 2.27
C GLU A 370 7.12 -21.54 1.56
N GLN A 371 6.72 -22.60 0.85
CA GLN A 371 5.35 -22.79 0.38
C GLN A 371 4.51 -23.36 1.54
N TYR A 372 3.66 -22.49 2.12
CA TYR A 372 2.75 -22.83 3.23
C TYR A 372 1.25 -22.79 2.89
N TYR A 373 0.89 -22.39 1.68
CA TYR A 373 -0.45 -21.90 1.37
C TYR A 373 -1.21 -22.67 0.28
N GLU A 374 -0.50 -23.27 -0.68
CA GLU A 374 -1.07 -23.57 -1.99
C GLU A 374 -1.31 -25.07 -2.10
N ASN A 375 -2.52 -25.44 -2.52
CA ASN A 375 -2.72 -26.70 -3.22
C ASN A 375 -2.78 -26.39 -4.71
N LEU A 376 -2.03 -27.13 -5.52
CA LEU A 376 -1.90 -26.90 -6.95
C LEU A 376 -2.44 -28.11 -7.70
N SER A 377 -3.29 -27.89 -8.71
CA SER A 377 -3.78 -28.94 -9.58
C SER A 377 -3.70 -28.51 -11.03
N VAL A 378 -3.51 -29.48 -11.91
CA VAL A 378 -3.67 -29.31 -13.36
C VAL A 378 -4.60 -30.39 -13.88
N LEU A 379 -5.52 -29.99 -14.75
CA LEU A 379 -6.38 -30.88 -15.51
C LEU A 379 -6.11 -30.67 -16.99
N GLU A 380 -5.93 -31.76 -17.72
CA GLU A 380 -5.63 -31.75 -19.15
C GLU A 380 -6.85 -32.18 -19.96
N SER A 381 -7.01 -31.56 -21.11
CA SER A 381 -8.01 -31.92 -22.11
C SER A 381 -7.43 -31.82 -23.52
N THR A 382 -7.81 -32.74 -24.41
CA THR A 382 -7.57 -32.61 -25.85
C THR A 382 -8.66 -31.78 -26.55
N ASN A 383 -9.74 -31.44 -25.84
CA ASN A 383 -10.83 -30.60 -26.33
C ASN A 383 -10.59 -29.14 -25.93
N LYS A 384 -10.27 -28.31 -26.92
CA LYS A 384 -10.09 -26.85 -26.78
C LYS A 384 -11.26 -26.13 -26.10
N SER A 385 -12.46 -26.72 -26.14
CA SER A 385 -13.68 -26.14 -25.57
C SER A 385 -13.94 -26.55 -24.12
N GLU A 386 -13.13 -27.42 -23.51
CA GLU A 386 -13.43 -28.04 -22.21
C GLU A 386 -13.41 -27.08 -21.02
N TYR A 387 -12.93 -25.83 -21.19
CA TYR A 387 -12.85 -24.83 -20.12
C TYR A 387 -13.39 -23.45 -20.54
N ASN A 388 -14.49 -23.42 -21.31
CA ASN A 388 -15.02 -22.19 -21.91
C ASN A 388 -16.34 -21.69 -21.28
N THR A 389 -16.83 -22.33 -20.22
CA THR A 389 -17.99 -21.86 -19.45
C THR A 389 -17.72 -21.86 -17.94
N LEU A 390 -18.55 -21.13 -17.18
CA LEU A 390 -18.47 -21.16 -15.72
C LEU A 390 -18.73 -22.57 -15.17
N ALA A 391 -19.64 -23.33 -15.79
CA ALA A 391 -19.91 -24.71 -15.41
C ALA A 391 -18.67 -25.60 -15.60
N ASP A 392 -17.95 -25.43 -16.71
CA ASP A 392 -16.73 -26.19 -16.99
C ASP A 392 -15.65 -25.90 -15.94
N LEU A 393 -15.42 -24.63 -15.62
CA LEU A 393 -14.42 -24.24 -14.62
C LEU A 393 -14.78 -24.75 -13.21
N LYS A 394 -16.07 -24.75 -12.86
CA LYS A 394 -16.57 -25.38 -11.63
C LYS A 394 -16.41 -26.90 -11.65
N GLY A 395 -16.67 -27.55 -12.79
CA GLY A 395 -16.42 -28.97 -12.98
C GLY A 395 -14.95 -29.33 -12.76
N GLY A 396 -14.04 -28.53 -13.31
CA GLY A 396 -12.60 -28.64 -13.07
C GLY A 396 -12.25 -28.49 -11.59
N ILE A 397 -12.81 -27.50 -10.89
CA ILE A 397 -12.60 -27.32 -9.44
C ILE A 397 -13.08 -28.55 -8.65
N TYR A 398 -14.25 -29.09 -9.00
CA TYR A 398 -14.78 -30.29 -8.36
C TYR A 398 -13.86 -31.49 -8.56
N GLN A 399 -13.35 -31.67 -9.78
CA GLN A 399 -12.41 -32.73 -10.12
C GLN A 399 -11.08 -32.58 -9.38
N SER A 400 -10.51 -31.37 -9.29
CA SER A 400 -9.31 -31.12 -8.49
C SER A 400 -9.50 -31.49 -7.02
N MET A 401 -10.67 -31.22 -6.43
CA MET A 401 -10.97 -31.65 -5.05
C MET A 401 -11.00 -33.17 -4.89
N LEU A 402 -11.54 -33.91 -5.88
CA LEU A 402 -11.49 -35.37 -5.85
C LEU A 402 -10.05 -35.90 -5.99
N ILE A 403 -9.21 -35.24 -6.80
CA ILE A 403 -7.79 -35.58 -6.93
C ILE A 403 -7.07 -35.36 -5.60
N PHE A 404 -7.23 -34.17 -4.99
CA PHE A 404 -6.61 -33.85 -3.71
C PHE A 404 -7.02 -34.80 -2.59
N LEU A 405 -8.28 -35.23 -2.55
CA LEU A 405 -8.74 -36.14 -1.49
C LEU A 405 -8.39 -37.59 -1.79
N PHE A 406 -8.61 -38.06 -3.03
CA PHE A 406 -8.67 -39.49 -3.31
C PHE A 406 -7.57 -40.00 -4.24
N LYS A 407 -6.68 -39.13 -4.73
CA LYS A 407 -5.58 -39.50 -5.63
C LYS A 407 -4.26 -38.79 -5.25
N ASP A 408 -4.00 -38.69 -3.96
CA ASP A 408 -2.91 -37.84 -3.42
C ASP A 408 -1.75 -38.60 -2.77
N ALA A 409 -1.68 -39.92 -2.98
CA ALA A 409 -0.59 -40.74 -2.44
C ALA A 409 0.80 -40.27 -2.91
N GLY A 410 0.91 -39.74 -4.14
CA GLY A 410 2.15 -39.20 -4.69
C GLY A 410 2.66 -37.94 -3.98
N SER A 411 1.78 -37.22 -3.27
CA SER A 411 2.11 -36.02 -2.48
C SER A 411 2.12 -36.31 -0.98
N SER A 412 2.23 -37.59 -0.59
CA SER A 412 2.13 -38.03 0.80
C SER A 412 0.85 -37.52 1.48
N TYR A 413 -0.25 -37.46 0.74
CA TYR A 413 -1.56 -36.98 1.19
C TYR A 413 -1.56 -35.53 1.69
N GLY A 414 -0.55 -34.72 1.34
CA GLY A 414 -0.43 -33.34 1.81
C GLY A 414 -1.62 -32.47 1.38
N HIS A 415 -2.13 -32.65 0.16
CA HIS A 415 -3.30 -31.91 -0.30
C HIS A 415 -4.57 -32.38 0.41
N ALA A 416 -4.73 -33.69 0.58
CA ALA A 416 -5.85 -34.26 1.32
C ALA A 416 -5.92 -33.68 2.75
N GLN A 417 -4.78 -33.63 3.44
CA GLN A 417 -4.66 -33.08 4.78
C GLN A 417 -5.01 -31.58 4.82
N SER A 418 -4.51 -30.80 3.86
CA SER A 418 -4.77 -29.36 3.74
C SER A 418 -6.26 -29.05 3.50
N ILE A 419 -6.88 -29.73 2.52
CA ILE A 419 -8.28 -29.56 2.15
C ILE A 419 -9.21 -30.02 3.29
N ALA A 420 -8.96 -31.21 3.85
CA ALA A 420 -9.76 -31.74 4.95
C ALA A 420 -9.52 -30.99 6.27
N GLY A 421 -8.44 -30.23 6.40
CA GLY A 421 -8.14 -29.40 7.56
C GLY A 421 -7.59 -30.18 8.74
N CYS A 422 -6.81 -31.24 8.52
CA CYS A 422 -6.23 -32.09 9.58
C CYS A 422 -5.40 -31.29 10.60
N HIS A 423 -4.77 -30.20 10.16
CA HIS A 423 -3.91 -29.33 10.96
C HIS A 423 -4.56 -27.98 11.31
N THR A 424 -5.87 -27.82 11.05
CA THR A 424 -6.53 -26.52 11.14
C THR A 424 -7.41 -26.41 12.38
N GLU A 425 -6.88 -25.79 13.44
CA GLU A 425 -7.68 -25.38 14.61
C GLU A 425 -8.17 -23.92 14.50
N LYS A 426 -7.51 -23.12 13.65
CA LYS A 426 -7.78 -21.68 13.54
C LYS A 426 -8.57 -21.34 12.28
N LYS A 427 -9.27 -20.21 12.35
CA LYS A 427 -9.94 -19.62 11.19
C LYS A 427 -8.96 -19.53 10.02
N THR A 428 -9.35 -19.99 8.84
CA THR A 428 -8.51 -20.00 7.64
C THR A 428 -9.14 -19.15 6.56
N TYR A 429 -8.39 -18.23 5.96
CA TYR A 429 -8.83 -17.46 4.80
C TYR A 429 -8.55 -18.23 3.52
N PHE A 430 -9.46 -18.16 2.56
CA PHE A 430 -9.36 -18.92 1.32
C PHE A 430 -9.48 -18.03 0.08
N GLY A 431 -8.60 -18.28 -0.88
CA GLY A 431 -8.57 -17.68 -2.20
C GLY A 431 -8.37 -18.75 -3.26
N PHE A 432 -8.96 -18.52 -4.43
CA PHE A 432 -8.79 -19.37 -5.59
C PHE A 432 -8.29 -18.51 -6.75
N ALA A 433 -7.43 -19.07 -7.59
CA ALA A 433 -7.07 -18.52 -8.90
C ALA A 433 -6.88 -19.66 -9.90
N ALA A 434 -6.94 -19.32 -11.18
CA ALA A 434 -6.70 -20.29 -12.23
C ALA A 434 -6.06 -19.64 -13.45
N GLN A 435 -5.36 -20.46 -14.21
CA GLN A 435 -4.80 -20.13 -15.51
C GLN A 435 -5.09 -21.26 -16.49
N HIS A 436 -5.06 -20.93 -17.78
CA HIS A 436 -4.94 -21.93 -18.83
C HIS A 436 -3.58 -21.81 -19.51
N PHE A 437 -3.08 -22.92 -20.02
CA PHE A 437 -1.97 -22.96 -20.96
C PHE A 437 -2.17 -24.09 -21.96
N THR A 438 -1.36 -24.10 -23.01
CA THR A 438 -1.34 -25.15 -24.02
C THR A 438 0.02 -25.83 -24.03
N ASP A 439 0.03 -27.16 -24.06
CA ASP A 439 1.22 -27.98 -24.26
C ASP A 439 0.96 -28.93 -25.44
N GLY A 440 1.52 -28.60 -26.61
CA GLY A 440 1.14 -29.23 -27.88
C GLY A 440 -0.36 -29.09 -28.15
N ASP A 441 -1.03 -30.23 -28.38
CA ASP A 441 -2.48 -30.31 -28.60
C ASP A 441 -3.31 -30.37 -27.30
N ARG A 442 -2.65 -30.31 -26.14
CA ARG A 442 -3.32 -30.40 -24.83
C ARG A 442 -3.61 -29.01 -24.28
N TYR A 443 -4.83 -28.83 -23.81
CA TYR A 443 -5.32 -27.65 -23.14
C TYR A 443 -5.38 -27.95 -21.65
N ALA A 444 -4.62 -27.20 -20.87
CA ALA A 444 -4.47 -27.43 -19.45
C ALA A 444 -5.16 -26.33 -18.65
N TYR A 445 -5.93 -26.74 -17.66
CA TYR A 445 -6.53 -25.88 -16.64
C TYR A 445 -5.76 -26.08 -15.33
N GLN A 446 -4.95 -25.09 -14.96
CA GLN A 446 -4.20 -25.11 -13.72
C GLN A 446 -4.88 -24.22 -12.68
N THR A 447 -5.01 -24.76 -11.48
CA THR A 447 -5.79 -24.18 -10.40
C THR A 447 -4.98 -24.07 -9.12
N HIS A 448 -5.10 -22.90 -8.49
CA HIS A 448 -4.36 -22.48 -7.30
C HIS A 448 -5.35 -22.29 -6.15
N TYR A 449 -5.17 -23.06 -5.08
CA TYR A 449 -6.05 -23.05 -3.89
C TYR A 449 -5.26 -22.58 -2.69
N GLU A 450 -5.38 -21.30 -2.35
CA GLU A 450 -4.64 -20.69 -1.26
C GLU A 450 -5.41 -20.77 0.06
N LEU A 451 -4.86 -21.48 1.03
CA LEU A 451 -5.35 -21.54 2.41
C LEU A 451 -4.39 -20.81 3.33
N ILE A 452 -4.86 -19.73 3.96
CA ILE A 452 -4.05 -18.86 4.82
C ILE A 452 -4.61 -18.95 6.26
N PRO A 453 -3.99 -19.73 7.15
CA PRO A 453 -4.38 -19.76 8.56
C PRO A 453 -4.29 -18.36 9.18
N ASN A 454 -5.30 -17.97 9.96
CA ASN A 454 -5.32 -16.72 10.70
C ASN A 454 -4.49 -16.84 11.97
N ASP A 455 -3.18 -16.87 11.78
CA ASP A 455 -2.19 -17.06 12.83
C ASP A 455 -0.95 -16.19 12.55
N PRO A 456 -0.29 -15.62 13.59
CA PRO A 456 0.87 -14.75 13.42
C PRO A 456 2.05 -15.40 12.70
N PHE A 457 2.18 -16.72 12.73
CA PHE A 457 3.19 -17.43 11.94
C PHE A 457 2.97 -17.23 10.45
N TYR A 458 1.72 -17.27 9.98
CA TYR A 458 1.38 -17.17 8.56
C TYR A 458 1.14 -15.73 8.12
N ILE A 459 0.55 -14.88 8.97
CA ILE A 459 0.24 -13.47 8.69
C ILE A 459 1.16 -12.58 9.53
N THR A 460 2.38 -12.37 9.02
CA THR A 460 3.46 -11.66 9.72
C THR A 460 3.25 -10.14 9.77
N THR A 461 2.52 -9.57 8.81
CA THR A 461 2.16 -8.14 8.76
C THR A 461 0.66 -7.96 8.49
N PRO A 462 -0.21 -8.06 9.52
CA PRO A 462 -1.67 -8.02 9.34
C PRO A 462 -2.22 -6.77 8.63
N SER A 463 -1.50 -5.64 8.67
CA SER A 463 -1.91 -4.41 7.97
C SER A 463 -1.81 -4.51 6.44
N LYS A 464 -1.10 -5.51 5.90
CA LYS A 464 -0.97 -5.75 4.45
C LYS A 464 -1.92 -6.82 3.91
N PHE A 465 -2.57 -7.58 4.78
CA PHE A 465 -3.48 -8.66 4.39
C PHE A 465 -4.93 -8.31 4.72
N ASN A 466 -5.80 -8.20 3.71
CA ASN A 466 -7.19 -7.79 3.93
C ASN A 466 -8.05 -8.96 4.44
N THR A 467 -8.16 -9.05 5.77
CA THR A 467 -9.02 -9.99 6.48
C THR A 467 -10.42 -9.46 6.77
N LYS A 468 -10.63 -8.13 6.63
CA LYS A 468 -11.88 -7.44 7.02
C LYS A 468 -12.97 -7.53 5.96
N THR A 469 -12.59 -7.48 4.69
CA THR A 469 -13.53 -7.64 3.58
C THR A 469 -13.71 -9.13 3.30
N THR A 470 -14.80 -9.69 3.81
CA THR A 470 -15.19 -11.09 3.61
C THR A 470 -16.36 -11.19 2.66
N TYR A 471 -16.48 -12.36 2.03
CA TYR A 471 -17.57 -12.71 1.12
C TYR A 471 -18.31 -13.92 1.67
N ALA A 472 -19.63 -13.88 1.61
CA ALA A 472 -20.45 -15.00 2.04
C ALA A 472 -20.18 -16.24 1.17
N ILE A 473 -20.14 -17.42 1.79
CA ILE A 473 -20.08 -18.70 1.09
C ILE A 473 -21.51 -19.23 1.05
N PRO A 474 -22.06 -19.56 -0.14
CA PRO A 474 -23.39 -20.17 -0.24
C PRO A 474 -23.47 -21.44 0.60
N SER A 475 -24.52 -21.58 1.43
CA SER A 475 -24.76 -22.77 2.23
C SER A 475 -25.67 -23.75 1.47
N ASN A 476 -25.24 -25.00 1.31
CA ASN A 476 -26.09 -26.10 0.84
C ASN A 476 -27.18 -26.49 1.82
#